data_AF-U9TIU3-F1
#
_entry.id   AF-U9TIU3-F1
#
_cell.length_a   1.000
_cell.length_b   1.000
_cell.length_c   1.000
_cell.angle_alpha   90.00
_cell.angle_beta   90.00
_cell.angle_gamma   90.00
#
_symmetry.space_group_name_H-M   'P 1'
#
loop_
_entity.id
_entity.type
_entity.pdbx_description
1 polymer ?
#
loop_
_entity_poly.entity_id
_entity_poly.type
_entity_poly.pdbx_seq_one_letter_code
_entity_poly.pdbx_strand_id
1 'polypeptide(L)'
;MDENKLALADPPLLNRFEKQKMSINDILDNNQKLFYENLNDWARKFSTLIDNNQATQSRNKFTQKDLFIGFDKNETLQSLIIDIMKNNPEADEEEILEKCKECLIATATSDGVVRAELSALERDEFEKWKHVYFNQQHHDSLYDYFDNQGTSSVPNGHLLIINTFSNINTDVMFCLRKFSCQVDKLSIFKTEAQLSNRVSQKR
;
A
#
# COMPACT_ATOMS: atom_id res chain seq x y z
N MET A 1 5.68 -23.38 -3.50
CA MET A 1 5.75 -23.70 -4.94
C MET A 1 4.81 -22.72 -5.63
N ASP A 2 5.26 -22.03 -6.68
CA ASP A 2 4.40 -21.14 -7.46
C ASP A 2 3.26 -21.95 -8.08
N GLU A 3 2.01 -21.51 -7.92
CA GLU A 3 0.82 -22.21 -8.43
C GLU A 3 0.94 -22.49 -9.94
N ASN A 4 1.52 -21.54 -10.68
CA ASN A 4 1.69 -21.64 -12.13
C ASN A 4 2.72 -22.71 -12.54
N LYS A 5 3.54 -23.20 -11.61
CA LYS A 5 4.58 -24.21 -11.84
C LYS A 5 4.23 -25.57 -11.24
N LEU A 6 3.06 -25.70 -10.62
CA LEU A 6 2.61 -26.94 -9.99
C LEU A 6 2.51 -28.10 -10.99
N ALA A 7 2.06 -27.82 -12.22
CA ALA A 7 1.97 -28.81 -13.29
C ALA A 7 3.33 -29.31 -13.81
N LEU A 8 4.41 -28.58 -13.50
CA LEU A 8 5.79 -28.90 -13.90
C LEU A 8 6.58 -29.60 -12.77
N ALA A 9 5.98 -29.77 -11.59
CA ALA A 9 6.67 -30.36 -10.46
C ALA A 9 6.69 -31.89 -10.53
N ASP A 10 7.81 -32.48 -10.11
CA ASP A 10 7.99 -33.93 -10.13
C ASP A 10 6.93 -34.65 -9.27
N PRO A 11 6.17 -35.60 -9.84
CA PRO A 11 5.09 -36.30 -9.12
C PRO A 11 5.54 -36.98 -7.82
N PRO A 12 6.73 -37.61 -7.73
CA PRO A 12 7.22 -38.18 -6.47
C PRO A 12 7.47 -37.14 -5.37
N LEU A 13 7.86 -35.92 -5.75
CA LEU A 13 8.06 -34.83 -4.80
C LEU A 13 6.71 -34.34 -4.28
N LEU A 14 5.75 -34.13 -5.19
CA LEU A 14 4.39 -33.75 -4.82
C LEU A 14 3.79 -34.77 -3.87
N ASN A 15 3.92 -36.07 -4.15
CA ASN A 15 3.35 -37.14 -3.33
C ASN A 15 3.88 -37.25 -1.90
N ARG A 16 5.00 -36.58 -1.57
CA ARG A 16 5.57 -36.54 -0.21
C ARG A 16 4.98 -35.46 0.69
N PHE A 17 4.20 -34.53 0.14
CA PHE A 17 3.61 -33.42 0.89
C PHE A 17 2.08 -33.50 0.91
N GLU A 18 1.48 -33.08 2.02
CA GLU A 18 0.08 -32.68 2.06
C GLU A 18 -0.08 -31.35 1.30
N LYS A 19 -1.11 -31.21 0.46
CA LYS A 19 -1.30 -30.03 -0.38
C LYS A 19 -2.50 -29.25 0.15
N GLN A 20 -2.26 -27.99 0.45
CA GLN A 20 -3.30 -27.02 0.77
C GLN A 20 -3.21 -25.90 -0.26
N LYS A 21 -4.33 -25.58 -0.89
CA LYS A 21 -4.47 -24.39 -1.74
C LYS A 21 -5.27 -23.38 -0.94
N MET A 22 -4.66 -22.23 -0.67
CA MET A 22 -5.27 -21.16 0.11
C MET A 22 -4.98 -19.84 -0.57
N SER A 23 -6.03 -19.14 -0.97
CA SER A 23 -5.96 -17.73 -1.35
C SER A 23 -6.25 -16.84 -0.16
N ILE A 24 -5.90 -15.56 -0.23
CA ILE A 24 -6.21 -14.62 0.85
C ILE A 24 -7.72 -14.49 1.08
N ASN A 25 -8.53 -14.67 0.03
CA ASN A 25 -10.00 -14.69 0.13
C ASN A 25 -10.52 -15.89 0.91
N ASP A 26 -9.80 -17.01 0.91
CA ASP A 26 -10.16 -18.21 1.67
C ASP A 26 -9.88 -18.06 3.18
N ILE A 27 -9.04 -17.08 3.56
CA ILE A 27 -8.66 -16.79 4.94
C ILE A 27 -9.67 -15.86 5.61
N LEU A 28 -10.39 -15.03 4.85
CA LEU A 28 -11.27 -14.02 5.41
C LEU A 28 -12.49 -14.63 6.11
N ASP A 29 -12.70 -14.21 7.37
CA ASP A 29 -13.95 -14.48 8.08
C ASP A 29 -15.11 -13.62 7.54
N ASN A 30 -16.33 -13.84 8.06
CA ASN A 30 -17.52 -13.13 7.58
C ASN A 30 -17.49 -11.64 7.87
N ASN A 31 -16.89 -11.20 8.99
CA ASN A 31 -16.78 -9.79 9.33
C ASN A 31 -15.77 -9.11 8.40
N GLN A 32 -14.61 -9.75 8.19
CA GLN A 32 -13.58 -9.28 7.26
C GLN A 32 -14.09 -9.15 5.82
N LYS A 33 -14.97 -10.06 5.39
CA LYS A 33 -15.64 -9.96 4.08
C LYS A 33 -16.56 -8.74 3.99
N LEU A 34 -17.29 -8.40 5.05
CA LEU A 34 -18.12 -7.21 5.08
C LEU A 34 -17.27 -5.93 4.98
N PHE A 35 -16.17 -5.86 5.74
CA PHE A 35 -15.20 -4.77 5.62
C PHE A 35 -14.63 -4.66 4.20
N TYR A 36 -14.31 -5.80 3.59
CA TYR A 36 -13.80 -5.83 2.22
C TYR A 36 -14.79 -5.22 1.23
N GLU A 37 -16.06 -5.59 1.28
CA GLU A 37 -17.08 -5.04 0.36
C GLU A 37 -17.25 -3.53 0.55
N ASN A 38 -17.31 -3.05 1.80
CA ASN A 38 -17.43 -1.63 2.12
C ASN A 38 -16.21 -0.83 1.64
N LEU A 39 -15.00 -1.32 1.93
CA LEU A 39 -13.76 -0.67 1.55
C LEU A 39 -13.54 -0.70 0.04
N ASN A 40 -13.90 -1.80 -0.62
CA ASN A 40 -13.81 -1.94 -2.07
C ASN A 40 -14.79 -1.02 -2.79
N ASP A 41 -16.03 -0.91 -2.32
CA ASP A 41 -17.00 0.03 -2.88
C ASP A 41 -16.53 1.48 -2.73
N TRP A 42 -16.02 1.86 -1.55
CA TRP A 42 -15.42 3.16 -1.29
C TRP A 42 -14.25 3.46 -2.24
N ALA A 43 -13.27 2.55 -2.33
CA ALA A 43 -12.09 2.71 -3.18
C ALA A 43 -12.48 2.80 -4.67
N ARG A 44 -13.48 2.02 -5.09
CA ARG A 44 -14.04 2.07 -6.45
C ARG A 44 -14.68 3.43 -6.71
N LYS A 45 -15.55 3.92 -5.82
CA LYS A 45 -16.19 5.24 -5.94
C LYS A 45 -15.16 6.36 -6.02
N PHE A 46 -14.12 6.32 -5.19
CA PHE A 46 -13.00 7.27 -5.21
C PHE A 46 -12.32 7.35 -6.58
N SER A 47 -12.12 6.20 -7.23
CA SER A 47 -11.50 6.13 -8.56
C SER A 47 -12.47 6.27 -9.74
N THR A 48 -13.79 6.37 -9.50
CA THR A 48 -14.79 6.41 -10.58
C THR A 48 -15.23 7.84 -10.82
N LEU A 49 -14.93 8.40 -12.00
CA LEU A 49 -15.32 9.77 -12.35
C LEU A 49 -16.79 9.84 -12.77
N ILE A 50 -17.55 10.78 -12.20
CA ILE A 50 -18.88 11.17 -12.70
C ILE A 50 -18.67 12.19 -13.83
N ASP A 51 -18.57 11.70 -15.06
CA ASP A 51 -18.58 12.54 -16.26
C ASP A 51 -19.85 12.24 -17.07
N ASN A 52 -20.56 13.29 -17.47
CA ASN A 52 -21.79 13.16 -18.26
C ASN A 52 -21.51 12.81 -19.74
N ASN A 53 -20.25 12.88 -20.17
CA ASN A 53 -19.84 12.58 -21.54
C ASN A 53 -19.27 11.16 -21.65
N GLN A 54 -20.06 10.22 -22.18
CA GLN A 54 -19.65 8.83 -22.38
C GLN A 54 -18.40 8.69 -23.29
N ALA A 55 -18.17 9.64 -24.20
CA ALA A 55 -17.02 9.65 -25.09
C ALA A 55 -15.68 9.95 -24.38
N THR A 56 -15.69 10.76 -23.31
CA THR A 56 -14.50 11.08 -22.50
C THR A 56 -14.20 9.98 -21.48
N GLN A 57 -15.24 9.35 -20.92
CA GLN A 57 -15.12 8.21 -19.99
C GLN A 57 -14.40 7.00 -20.61
N SER A 58 -14.67 6.69 -21.88
CA SER A 58 -14.03 5.53 -22.55
C SER A 58 -12.54 5.73 -22.86
N ARG A 59 -12.07 6.98 -22.97
CA ARG A 59 -10.67 7.32 -23.30
C ARG A 59 -9.81 7.57 -22.06
N ASN A 60 -10.41 8.03 -20.96
CA ASN A 60 -9.73 8.33 -19.70
C ASN A 60 -10.12 7.30 -18.63
N LYS A 61 -9.79 6.02 -18.87
CA LYS A 61 -10.05 4.96 -17.90
C LYS A 61 -9.15 5.16 -16.67
N PHE A 62 -9.71 5.76 -15.63
CA PHE A 62 -9.08 5.91 -14.32
C PHE A 62 -9.59 4.79 -13.40
N THR A 63 -8.69 4.13 -12.70
CA THR A 63 -9.00 2.97 -11.85
C THR A 63 -8.29 3.07 -10.50
N GLN A 64 -8.64 2.19 -9.57
CA GLN A 64 -7.95 2.07 -8.28
C GLN A 64 -6.44 1.88 -8.43
N LYS A 65 -5.96 1.25 -9.51
CA LYS A 65 -4.53 1.05 -9.79
C LYS A 65 -3.80 2.32 -10.20
N ASP A 66 -4.53 3.27 -10.76
CA ASP A 66 -4.00 4.58 -11.16
C ASP A 66 -4.02 5.55 -9.98
N LEU A 67 -4.98 5.39 -9.07
CA LEU A 67 -5.10 6.18 -7.84
C LEU A 67 -4.14 5.71 -6.75
N PHE A 68 -4.11 4.42 -6.43
CA PHE A 68 -3.36 3.83 -5.32
C PHE A 68 -2.15 3.06 -5.84
N ILE A 69 -0.95 3.48 -5.45
CA ILE A 69 0.30 2.87 -5.91
C ILE A 69 0.42 1.45 -5.33
N GLY A 70 0.63 0.47 -6.20
CA GLY A 70 0.79 -0.94 -5.80
C GLY A 70 -0.53 -1.66 -5.54
N PHE A 71 -1.67 -1.08 -5.91
CA PHE A 71 -2.97 -1.70 -5.70
C PHE A 71 -3.15 -2.99 -6.53
N ASP A 72 -3.37 -4.08 -5.83
CA ASP A 72 -3.85 -5.34 -6.38
C ASP A 72 -5.27 -5.65 -5.88
N LYS A 73 -6.16 -5.90 -6.84
CA LYS A 73 -7.58 -6.14 -6.62
C LYS A 73 -7.87 -7.41 -5.80
N ASN A 74 -6.92 -8.35 -5.73
CA ASN A 74 -7.11 -9.62 -5.06
C ASN A 74 -6.38 -9.70 -3.71
N GLU A 75 -5.50 -8.75 -3.39
CA GLU A 75 -4.63 -8.84 -2.23
C GLU A 75 -4.60 -7.58 -1.36
N THR A 76 -4.66 -6.38 -1.94
CA THR A 76 -4.39 -5.13 -1.20
C THR A 76 -5.40 -4.89 -0.09
N LEU A 77 -6.70 -4.95 -0.41
CA LEU A 77 -7.76 -4.64 0.56
C LEU A 77 -7.83 -5.72 1.65
N GLN A 78 -7.72 -6.98 1.25
CA GLN A 78 -7.75 -8.13 2.15
C GLN A 78 -6.58 -8.08 3.14
N SER A 79 -5.36 -7.87 2.63
CA SER A 79 -4.15 -7.76 3.46
C SER A 79 -4.24 -6.60 4.44
N LEU A 80 -4.76 -5.45 3.97
CA LEU A 80 -4.91 -4.26 4.80
C LEU A 80 -5.91 -4.49 5.93
N ILE A 81 -7.08 -5.07 5.64
CA ILE A 81 -8.10 -5.38 6.66
C ILE A 81 -7.53 -6.35 7.70
N ILE A 82 -6.87 -7.42 7.27
CA ILE A 82 -6.25 -8.39 8.17
C ILE A 82 -5.22 -7.72 9.08
N ASP A 83 -4.34 -6.88 8.52
CA ASP A 83 -3.29 -6.20 9.29
C ASP A 83 -3.88 -5.20 10.30
N ILE A 84 -4.81 -4.34 9.86
CA ILE A 84 -5.44 -3.34 10.71
C ILE A 84 -6.24 -3.99 11.84
N MET A 85 -7.06 -5.00 11.56
CA MET A 85 -7.81 -5.71 12.61
C MET A 85 -6.90 -6.43 13.60
N LYS A 86 -5.82 -7.06 13.11
CA LYS A 86 -4.85 -7.74 13.98
C LYS A 86 -4.12 -6.77 14.91
N ASN A 87 -3.79 -5.58 14.43
CA ASN A 87 -3.05 -4.58 15.19
C ASN A 87 -3.97 -3.69 16.07
N ASN A 88 -5.29 -3.77 15.90
CA ASN A 88 -6.28 -2.98 16.64
C ASN A 88 -7.45 -3.87 17.11
N PRO A 89 -7.22 -4.84 18.02
CA PRO A 89 -8.24 -5.82 18.40
C PRO A 89 -9.45 -5.24 19.15
N GLU A 90 -9.29 -4.07 19.78
CA GLU A 90 -10.33 -3.39 20.55
C GLU A 90 -11.02 -2.26 19.78
N ALA A 91 -10.59 -1.99 18.53
CA ALA A 91 -11.18 -0.96 17.69
C ALA A 91 -12.56 -1.39 17.22
N ASP A 92 -13.50 -0.44 17.18
CA ASP A 92 -14.82 -0.68 16.62
C ASP A 92 -14.80 -0.73 15.09
N GLU A 93 -15.94 -1.09 14.48
CA GLU A 93 -16.04 -1.25 13.04
C GLU A 93 -15.76 0.04 12.26
N GLU A 94 -16.17 1.19 12.81
CA GLU A 94 -15.96 2.49 12.16
C GLU A 94 -14.48 2.87 12.20
N GLU A 95 -13.81 2.66 13.34
CA GLU A 95 -12.38 2.91 13.51
C GLU A 95 -11.53 2.03 12.59
N ILE A 96 -11.88 0.73 12.45
CA ILE A 96 -11.18 -0.18 11.53
C ILE A 96 -11.31 0.31 10.09
N LEU A 97 -12.51 0.71 9.67
CA LEU A 97 -12.75 1.19 8.32
C LEU A 97 -12.02 2.51 8.04
N GLU A 98 -12.04 3.45 8.99
CA GLU A 98 -11.28 4.70 8.96
C GLU A 98 -9.78 4.45 8.76
N LYS A 99 -9.17 3.61 9.59
CA LYS A 99 -7.74 3.26 9.47
C LYS A 99 -7.42 2.63 8.13
N CYS A 100 -8.28 1.75 7.62
CA CYS A 100 -8.09 1.17 6.29
C CYS A 100 -8.11 2.23 5.19
N LYS A 101 -9.07 3.17 5.22
CA LYS A 101 -9.12 4.27 4.25
C LYS A 101 -7.90 5.18 4.36
N GLU A 102 -7.48 5.53 5.58
CA GLU A 102 -6.29 6.33 5.84
C GLU A 102 -5.02 5.70 5.26
N CYS A 103 -4.83 4.39 5.47
CA CYS A 103 -3.72 3.64 4.88
C CYS A 103 -3.77 3.59 3.35
N LEU A 104 -4.97 3.45 2.74
CA LEU A 104 -5.10 3.54 1.28
C LEU A 104 -4.72 4.93 0.77
N ILE A 105 -5.22 5.99 1.42
CA ILE A 105 -4.89 7.38 1.07
C ILE A 105 -3.39 7.65 1.17
N ALA A 106 -2.68 7.04 2.12
CA ALA A 106 -1.23 7.13 2.23
C ALA A 106 -0.47 6.54 1.02
N THR A 107 -1.14 5.73 0.19
CA THR A 107 -0.58 5.18 -1.06
C THR A 107 -1.11 5.88 -2.31
N ALA A 108 -1.96 6.89 -2.15
CA ALA A 108 -2.57 7.59 -3.28
C ALA A 108 -1.58 8.52 -4.00
N THR A 109 -1.75 8.66 -5.31
CA THR A 109 -1.03 9.65 -6.11
C THR A 109 -1.68 11.03 -5.97
N SER A 110 -0.87 12.09 -5.91
CA SER A 110 -1.38 13.45 -5.74
C SER A 110 -2.27 13.88 -6.91
N ASP A 111 -1.92 13.49 -8.14
CA ASP A 111 -2.77 13.73 -9.31
C ASP A 111 -4.04 12.88 -9.28
N GLY A 112 -3.98 11.66 -8.74
CA GLY A 112 -5.14 10.82 -8.51
C GLY A 112 -6.13 11.43 -7.53
N VAL A 113 -5.65 11.99 -6.41
CA VAL A 113 -6.50 12.68 -5.42
C VAL A 113 -7.15 13.93 -6.02
N VAL A 114 -6.42 14.71 -6.82
CA VAL A 114 -6.99 15.88 -7.52
C VAL A 114 -8.05 15.44 -8.54
N ARG A 115 -7.80 14.39 -9.32
CA ARG A 115 -8.80 13.85 -10.27
C ARG A 115 -10.07 13.36 -9.56
N ALA A 116 -9.93 12.82 -8.36
CA ALA A 116 -11.04 12.29 -7.58
C ALA A 116 -12.01 13.37 -7.05
N GLU A 117 -11.72 14.65 -7.23
CA GLU A 117 -12.68 15.74 -6.96
C GLU A 117 -13.97 15.62 -7.78
N LEU A 118 -13.89 14.95 -8.94
CA LEU A 118 -15.04 14.63 -9.78
C LEU A 118 -15.48 13.17 -9.63
N SER A 119 -15.10 12.50 -8.54
CA SER A 119 -15.40 11.09 -8.32
C SER A 119 -16.86 10.84 -7.92
N ALA A 120 -17.24 9.57 -7.87
CA ALA A 120 -18.53 9.10 -7.42
C ALA A 120 -18.65 9.01 -5.89
N LEU A 121 -17.62 9.45 -5.17
CA LEU A 121 -17.63 9.55 -3.73
C LEU A 121 -18.47 10.74 -3.28
N GLU A 122 -19.12 10.63 -2.12
CA GLU A 122 -19.86 11.75 -1.54
C GLU A 122 -18.92 12.93 -1.25
N ARG A 123 -19.40 14.16 -1.45
CA ARG A 123 -18.54 15.35 -1.39
C ARG A 123 -17.86 15.52 -0.03
N ASP A 124 -18.61 15.34 1.05
CA ASP A 124 -18.08 15.54 2.41
C ASP A 124 -17.02 14.47 2.74
N GLU A 125 -17.24 13.23 2.30
CA GLU A 125 -16.29 12.13 2.42
C GLU A 125 -15.02 12.40 1.58
N PHE A 126 -15.16 12.89 0.34
CA PHE A 126 -14.02 13.26 -0.48
C PHE A 126 -13.18 14.39 0.13
N GLU A 127 -13.83 15.47 0.59
CA GLU A 127 -13.12 16.61 1.18
C GLU A 127 -12.37 16.21 2.46
N LYS A 128 -12.92 15.29 3.26
CA LYS A 128 -12.21 14.69 4.39
C LYS A 128 -10.91 14.04 3.95
N TRP A 129 -10.94 13.13 2.97
CA TRP A 129 -9.74 12.39 2.55
C TRP A 129 -8.74 13.24 1.76
N LYS A 130 -9.22 14.24 1.02
CA LYS A 130 -8.37 15.28 0.42
C LYS A 130 -7.61 16.06 1.49
N HIS A 131 -8.30 16.47 2.57
CA HIS A 131 -7.67 17.13 3.69
C HIS A 131 -6.65 16.22 4.40
N VAL A 132 -7.00 14.96 4.65
CA VAL A 132 -6.05 13.97 5.20
C VAL A 132 -4.80 13.88 4.32
N TYR A 133 -4.95 13.72 3.01
CA TYR A 133 -3.83 13.60 2.08
C TYR A 133 -2.91 14.83 2.07
N PHE A 134 -3.47 16.04 1.94
CA PHE A 134 -2.67 17.25 1.72
C PHE A 134 -2.26 17.99 3.01
N ASN A 135 -2.91 17.69 4.15
CA ASN A 135 -2.70 18.47 5.37
C ASN A 135 -2.32 17.64 6.60
N GLN A 136 -2.60 16.34 6.62
CA GLN A 136 -2.30 15.47 7.77
C GLN A 136 -1.20 14.46 7.42
N GLN A 137 -1.21 13.94 6.21
CA GLN A 137 -0.17 13.06 5.70
C GLN A 137 0.96 13.88 5.06
N HIS A 138 2.17 13.33 5.12
CA HIS A 138 3.41 14.02 4.77
C HIS A 138 3.99 13.47 3.47
N HIS A 139 3.39 13.88 2.35
CA HIS A 139 3.74 13.41 0.98
C HIS A 139 4.70 14.34 0.23
N ASP A 140 5.08 15.49 0.79
CA ASP A 140 5.84 16.53 0.09
C ASP A 140 7.29 16.12 -0.21
N SER A 141 7.96 15.49 0.76
CA SER A 141 9.33 15.02 0.60
C SER A 141 9.70 13.96 1.64
N LEU A 142 10.79 13.23 1.39
CA LEU A 142 11.37 12.33 2.40
C LEU A 142 11.67 13.05 3.72
N TYR A 143 12.17 14.28 3.67
CA TYR A 143 12.43 15.06 4.88
C TYR A 143 11.14 15.34 5.65
N ASP A 144 10.11 15.85 4.97
CA ASP A 144 8.82 16.17 5.57
C ASP A 144 8.20 14.94 6.25
N TYR A 145 8.25 13.78 5.58
CA TYR A 145 7.78 12.53 6.16
C TYR A 145 8.48 12.17 7.48
N PHE A 146 9.82 12.17 7.49
CA PHE A 146 10.58 11.78 8.69
C PHE A 146 10.63 12.85 9.78
N ASP A 147 10.46 14.13 9.44
CA ASP A 147 10.41 15.21 10.43
C ASP A 147 9.10 15.20 11.24
N ASN A 148 8.03 14.69 10.63
CA ASN A 148 6.72 14.60 11.26
C ASN A 148 6.39 13.19 11.76
N GLN A 149 7.21 12.19 11.43
CA GLN A 149 7.23 10.92 12.15
C GLN A 149 7.72 11.19 13.58
N GLY A 150 6.79 11.23 14.54
CA GLY A 150 7.14 11.32 15.96
C GLY A 150 8.20 10.26 16.33
N THR A 151 9.02 10.52 17.34
CA THR A 151 10.03 9.57 17.85
C THR A 151 9.34 8.37 18.48
N SER A 152 8.81 7.48 17.65
CA SER A 152 8.16 6.26 18.11
C SER A 152 9.29 5.30 18.49
N SER A 153 9.46 5.10 19.80
CA SER A 153 10.48 4.22 20.37
C SER A 153 10.05 2.76 20.21
N VAL A 154 9.85 2.31 18.97
CA VAL A 154 9.62 0.89 18.71
C VAL A 154 10.97 0.17 18.84
N PRO A 155 11.11 -0.83 19.74
CA PRO A 155 12.40 -1.42 20.09
C PRO A 155 13.18 -1.99 18.90
N ASN A 156 12.48 -2.37 17.83
CA ASN A 156 13.03 -3.05 16.65
C ASN A 156 13.11 -2.16 15.40
N GLY A 157 12.81 -0.87 15.52
CA GLY A 157 12.66 0.04 14.38
C GLY A 157 11.41 -0.23 13.55
N HIS A 158 11.26 0.54 12.47
CA HIS A 158 10.15 0.44 11.53
C HIS A 158 10.64 0.03 10.14
N LEU A 159 9.88 -0.84 9.46
CA LEU A 159 10.07 -1.13 8.05
C LEU A 159 9.07 -0.30 7.23
N LEU A 160 9.57 0.44 6.25
CA LEU A 160 8.76 1.31 5.40
C LEU A 160 9.14 1.12 3.93
N ILE A 161 8.14 1.09 3.06
CA ILE A 161 8.32 1.11 1.61
C ILE A 161 7.81 2.46 1.12
N ILE A 162 8.68 3.23 0.45
CA ILE A 162 8.35 4.53 -0.13
C ILE A 162 8.38 4.41 -1.64
N ASN A 163 7.25 4.74 -2.28
CA ASN A 163 7.16 4.83 -3.73
C ASN A 163 7.39 6.28 -4.17
N THR A 164 8.16 6.48 -5.25
CA THR A 164 8.43 7.82 -5.79
C THR A 164 8.57 7.80 -7.30
N PHE A 165 8.12 8.88 -7.94
CA PHE A 165 8.38 9.16 -9.36
C PHE A 165 9.69 9.93 -9.59
N SER A 166 10.41 10.26 -8.52
CA SER A 166 11.72 10.92 -8.60
C SER A 166 12.75 10.04 -9.30
N ASN A 167 13.80 10.65 -9.82
CA ASN A 167 14.86 9.92 -10.52
C ASN A 167 15.54 8.91 -9.58
N ILE A 168 15.87 7.71 -10.08
CA ILE A 168 16.61 6.67 -9.33
C ILE A 168 18.00 7.13 -8.86
N ASN A 169 18.54 8.19 -9.46
CA ASN A 169 19.81 8.81 -9.08
C ASN A 169 19.67 9.98 -8.10
N THR A 170 18.47 10.23 -7.56
CA THR A 170 18.24 11.23 -6.52
C THR A 170 19.15 10.97 -5.32
N ASP A 171 19.79 12.01 -4.82
CA ASP A 171 20.62 11.94 -3.62
C ASP A 171 19.74 11.89 -2.37
N VAL A 172 19.43 10.68 -1.92
CA VAL A 172 18.60 10.44 -0.73
C VAL A 172 19.25 11.00 0.54
N MET A 173 20.58 10.98 0.65
CA MET A 173 21.29 11.55 1.80
C MET A 173 21.02 13.06 1.88
N PHE A 174 21.12 13.75 0.74
CA PHE A 174 20.81 15.17 0.65
C PHE A 174 19.34 15.47 0.97
N CYS A 175 18.41 14.63 0.47
CA CYS A 175 16.99 14.78 0.77
C CYS A 175 16.67 14.67 2.26
N LEU A 176 17.36 13.80 3.01
CA LEU A 176 17.10 13.57 4.44
C LEU A 176 17.75 14.62 5.36
N ARG A 177 18.65 15.45 4.84
CA ARG A 177 19.25 16.61 5.53
C ARG A 177 19.90 16.27 6.88
N LYS A 178 19.14 16.32 7.98
CA LYS A 178 19.61 16.22 9.37
C LYS A 178 19.63 14.78 9.91
N PHE A 179 19.00 13.84 9.22
CA PHE A 179 18.95 12.46 9.66
C PHE A 179 20.23 11.71 9.26
N SER A 180 20.85 11.04 10.22
CA SER A 180 21.96 10.13 9.94
C SER A 180 21.40 8.87 9.27
N CYS A 181 21.61 8.74 7.96
CA CYS A 181 21.11 7.61 7.18
C CYS A 181 22.25 6.86 6.45
N GLN A 182 21.97 5.61 6.11
CA GLN A 182 22.77 4.82 5.18
C GLN A 182 21.91 4.58 3.95
N VAL A 183 22.47 4.94 2.79
CA VAL A 183 21.79 4.75 1.50
C VAL A 183 22.59 3.73 0.72
N ASP A 184 21.96 2.61 0.40
CA ASP A 184 22.54 1.57 -0.44
C ASP A 184 21.65 1.36 -1.67
N LYS A 185 22.25 1.36 -2.86
CA LYS A 185 21.56 1.02 -4.11
C LYS A 185 21.59 -0.50 -4.30
N LEU A 186 20.44 -1.14 -4.34
CA LEU A 186 20.38 -2.62 -4.46
C LEU A 186 21.11 -3.17 -5.70
N SER A 187 21.20 -2.39 -6.77
CA SER A 187 21.90 -2.77 -8.01
C SER A 187 23.41 -2.98 -7.88
N ILE A 188 24.03 -2.52 -6.78
CA ILE A 188 25.49 -2.70 -6.58
C ILE A 188 25.84 -4.10 -6.06
N PHE A 189 24.87 -4.80 -5.46
CA PHE A 189 25.09 -6.12 -4.89
C PHE A 189 24.86 -7.18 -5.97
N LYS A 190 25.88 -8.02 -6.18
CA LYS A 190 25.81 -9.15 -7.12
C LYS A 190 25.38 -10.45 -6.44
N THR A 191 25.55 -10.54 -5.12
CA THR A 191 25.19 -11.72 -4.33
C THR A 191 24.51 -11.33 -3.03
N GLU A 192 23.66 -12.23 -2.53
CA GLU A 192 23.03 -12.09 -1.21
C GLU A 192 24.09 -11.91 -0.10
N ALA A 193 25.20 -12.65 -0.16
CA ALA A 193 26.28 -12.53 0.82
C ALA A 193 26.87 -11.10 0.91
N GLN A 194 26.93 -10.37 -0.21
CA GLN A 194 27.40 -8.98 -0.19
C GLN A 194 26.42 -8.05 0.53
N LEU A 195 25.11 -8.22 0.29
CA LEU A 195 24.06 -7.46 0.96
C LEU A 195 24.02 -7.80 2.46
N SER A 196 24.04 -9.09 2.81
CA SER A 196 23.99 -9.55 4.20
C SER A 196 25.18 -9.04 5.01
N ASN A 197 26.39 -9.04 4.44
CA ASN A 197 27.58 -8.48 5.09
C ASN A 197 27.45 -6.96 5.29
N ARG A 198 26.90 -6.24 4.31
CA ARG A 198 26.67 -4.79 4.41
C ARG A 198 25.66 -4.42 5.51
N VAL A 199 24.58 -5.20 5.64
CA VAL A 199 23.56 -4.99 6.68
C VAL A 199 24.08 -5.39 8.07
N SER A 200 24.87 -6.47 8.16
CA SER A 200 25.37 -7.01 9.43
C SER A 200 26.46 -6.16 10.09
N GLN A 201 27.16 -5.30 9.33
CA GLN A 201 28.19 -4.39 9.86
C GLN A 201 27.66 -3.33 10.85
N LYS A 202 26.35 -3.31 11.15
CA LYS A 202 25.68 -2.30 12.00
C LYS A 202 24.77 -2.84 13.10
N ARG A 203 24.79 -4.14 13.40
CA ARG A 203 24.23 -4.64 14.66
C ARG A 203 25.29 -4.67 15.75
#